data_AF-A0A2E9I815-F1
#
_entry.id   AF-A0A2E9I815-F1
#
_cell.length_a   1.000
_cell.length_b   1.000
_cell.length_c   1.000
_cell.angle_alpha   90.00
_cell.angle_beta   90.00
_cell.angle_gamma   90.00
#
_symmetry.space_group_name_H-M   'P 1'
#
loop_
_entity.id
_entity.type
_entity.pdbx_description
1 polymer ?
#
loop_
_entity_poly.entity_id
_entity_poly.type
_entity_poly.pdbx_seq_one_letter_code
_entity_poly.pdbx_strand_id
1 'polypeptide(L)'
;MDMELFVNVTSRAWAMPILSSLHSGVAGRQAPLLAATGAGRTAFTQSMDHLVELGLLERNPGYGHPLRPEFRLTKLGRTVAAIADKIHDVSNEEDWPLLRRSWTLPVLTSLHKPSHFMEIKRHLPTITDRALSQSLKSMEARNWVCRSVDGAARPPRSIYSAVNTGGMICQVVATEVNFS
;
A
#
# COMPACT_ATOMS: atom_id res chain seq x y z
N MET A 1 -12.43 -1.68 -3.64
CA MET A 1 -11.62 -2.84 -3.20
C MET A 1 -11.92 -3.09 -1.74
N ASP A 2 -11.98 -4.33 -1.25
CA ASP A 2 -12.13 -4.56 0.19
C ASP A 2 -10.80 -4.37 0.94
N MET A 3 -10.88 -4.20 2.26
CA MET A 3 -9.71 -3.96 3.11
C MET A 3 -8.75 -5.15 3.16
N GLU A 4 -9.26 -6.37 3.04
CA GLU A 4 -8.46 -7.60 3.10
C GLU A 4 -7.53 -7.71 1.88
N LEU A 5 -8.06 -7.49 0.68
CA LEU A 5 -7.26 -7.42 -0.54
C LEU A 5 -6.21 -6.31 -0.42
N PHE A 6 -6.56 -5.15 0.12
CA PHE A 6 -5.59 -4.06 0.27
C PHE A 6 -4.44 -4.43 1.22
N VAL A 7 -4.73 -5.02 2.37
CA VAL A 7 -3.71 -5.55 3.30
C VAL A 7 -2.82 -6.59 2.62
N ASN A 8 -3.42 -7.49 1.84
CA ASN A 8 -2.69 -8.51 1.10
C ASN A 8 -1.77 -7.90 0.03
N VAL A 9 -2.22 -6.89 -0.70
CA VAL A 9 -1.40 -6.18 -1.70
C VAL A 9 -0.22 -5.48 -1.03
N THR A 10 -0.42 -4.78 0.08
CA THR A 10 0.64 -4.02 0.74
C THR A 10 1.61 -4.89 1.53
N SER A 11 1.31 -6.17 1.74
CA SER A 11 2.18 -7.11 2.46
C SER A 11 3.56 -7.32 1.82
N ARG A 12 3.69 -7.04 0.51
CA ARG A 12 4.95 -7.12 -0.23
C ARG A 12 5.47 -5.73 -0.55
N ALA A 13 6.70 -5.44 -0.10
CA ALA A 13 7.32 -4.12 -0.22
C ALA A 13 7.35 -3.54 -1.64
N TRP A 14 7.43 -4.38 -2.68
CA TRP A 14 7.52 -3.93 -4.06
C TRP A 14 6.21 -4.07 -4.85
N ALA A 15 5.11 -4.55 -4.23
CA ALA A 15 3.84 -4.70 -4.93
C ALA A 15 3.30 -3.35 -5.44
N MET A 16 3.20 -2.34 -4.56
CA MET A 16 2.69 -1.01 -4.94
C MET A 16 3.59 -0.31 -5.98
N PRO A 17 4.93 -0.26 -5.83
CA PRO A 17 5.81 0.27 -6.87
C PRO A 17 5.68 -0.44 -8.23
N ILE A 18 5.55 -1.77 -8.25
CA ILE A 18 5.38 -2.54 -9.49
C ILE A 18 4.05 -2.17 -10.16
N LEU A 19 2.96 -2.12 -9.37
CA LEU A 19 1.63 -1.79 -9.88
C LEU A 19 1.58 -0.35 -10.44
N SER A 20 2.12 0.64 -9.72
CA SER A 20 2.24 2.02 -10.22
C SER A 20 3.08 2.06 -11.50
N SER A 21 4.27 1.46 -11.53
CA SER A 21 5.12 1.43 -12.74
C SER A 21 4.38 0.88 -13.97
N LEU A 22 3.61 -0.20 -13.80
CA LEU A 22 2.80 -0.78 -14.87
C LEU A 22 1.66 0.15 -15.29
N HIS A 23 1.04 0.88 -14.35
CA HIS A 23 0.04 1.89 -14.64
C HIS A 23 0.61 3.03 -15.47
N SER A 24 1.79 3.55 -15.10
CA SER A 24 2.46 4.65 -15.80
C SER A 24 3.09 4.23 -17.15
N GLY A 25 2.90 2.99 -17.59
CA GLY A 25 3.29 2.52 -18.92
C GLY A 25 4.66 1.84 -19.01
N VAL A 26 5.31 1.52 -17.88
CA VAL A 26 6.54 0.71 -17.89
C VAL A 26 6.23 -0.66 -18.48
N ALA A 27 7.03 -1.08 -19.47
CA ALA A 27 6.85 -2.37 -20.11
C ALA A 27 6.84 -3.50 -19.06
N GLY A 28 5.86 -4.41 -19.14
CA GLY A 28 5.64 -5.52 -18.20
C GLY A 28 6.69 -6.63 -18.24
N ARG A 29 7.96 -6.28 -18.42
CA ARG A 29 9.10 -7.19 -18.46
C ARG A 29 9.94 -6.98 -17.21
N GLN A 30 10.60 -8.04 -16.76
CA GLN A 30 11.39 -8.00 -15.52
C GLN A 30 12.46 -6.91 -15.55
N ALA A 31 13.24 -6.77 -16.63
CA ALA A 31 14.32 -5.79 -16.67
C ALA A 31 13.82 -4.32 -16.60
N PRO A 32 12.84 -3.87 -17.41
CA PRO A 32 12.24 -2.55 -17.25
C PRO A 32 11.64 -2.28 -15.87
N LEU A 33 10.90 -3.24 -15.30
CA LEU A 33 10.30 -3.06 -13.98
C LEU A 33 11.33 -3.00 -12.85
N LEU A 34 12.41 -3.80 -12.93
CA LEU A 34 13.53 -3.71 -11.99
C LEU A 34 14.21 -2.34 -12.08
N ALA A 35 14.40 -1.82 -13.29
CA ALA A 35 14.99 -0.50 -13.50
C ALA A 35 14.10 0.63 -12.98
N ALA A 36 12.78 0.55 -13.23
CA ALA A 36 11.82 1.56 -12.79
C ALA A 36 11.62 1.57 -11.26
N THR A 37 11.58 0.39 -10.64
CA THR A 37 11.32 0.28 -9.19
C THR A 37 12.57 0.36 -8.33
N GLY A 38 13.75 0.01 -8.87
CA GLY A 38 14.96 -0.15 -8.08
C GLY A 38 14.95 -1.38 -7.16
N ALA A 39 14.01 -2.31 -7.35
CA ALA A 39 13.87 -3.49 -6.51
C ALA A 39 15.05 -4.46 -6.65
N GLY A 40 15.47 -5.06 -5.54
CA GLY A 40 16.36 -6.23 -5.58
C GLY A 40 15.66 -7.43 -6.23
N ARG A 41 16.37 -8.22 -7.04
CA ARG A 41 15.78 -9.31 -7.87
C ARG A 41 14.92 -10.28 -7.06
N THR A 42 15.38 -10.73 -5.90
CA THR A 42 14.63 -11.69 -5.05
C THR A 42 13.31 -11.09 -4.56
N ALA A 43 13.35 -9.87 -4.01
CA ALA A 43 12.17 -9.20 -3.48
C ALA A 43 11.18 -8.81 -4.59
N PHE A 44 11.71 -8.47 -5.77
CA PHE A 44 10.92 -8.26 -6.99
C PHE A 44 10.16 -9.53 -7.37
N THR A 45 10.86 -10.66 -7.54
CA THR A 45 10.22 -11.94 -7.93
C THR A 45 9.15 -12.34 -6.92
N GLN A 46 9.44 -12.25 -5.61
CA GLN A 46 8.44 -12.54 -4.57
C GLN A 46 7.21 -11.65 -4.64
N SER A 47 7.38 -10.35 -4.92
CA SER A 47 6.25 -9.42 -5.06
C SER A 47 5.45 -9.71 -6.32
N MET A 48 6.14 -10.09 -7.40
CA MET A 48 5.54 -10.39 -8.69
C MET A 48 4.73 -11.70 -8.64
N ASP A 49 5.27 -12.75 -8.04
CA ASP A 49 4.54 -14.02 -7.83
C ASP A 49 3.32 -13.79 -6.94
N HIS A 50 3.46 -13.03 -5.86
CA HIS A 50 2.34 -12.66 -4.97
C HIS A 50 1.24 -11.88 -5.71
N LEU A 51 1.59 -10.94 -6.59
CA LEU A 51 0.61 -10.21 -7.39
C LEU A 51 -0.10 -11.10 -8.42
N VAL A 52 0.55 -12.16 -8.91
CA VAL A 52 -0.08 -13.18 -9.76
C VAL A 52 -1.03 -14.05 -8.94
N GLU A 53 -0.62 -14.49 -7.75
CA GLU A 53 -1.45 -15.26 -6.82
C GLU A 53 -2.72 -14.49 -6.41
N LEU A 54 -2.63 -13.18 -6.21
CA LEU A 54 -3.78 -12.30 -5.96
C LEU A 54 -4.65 -12.02 -7.20
N GLY A 55 -4.28 -12.54 -8.38
CA GLY A 55 -5.01 -12.30 -9.63
C GLY A 55 -4.93 -10.86 -10.15
N LEU A 56 -3.96 -10.08 -9.69
CA LEU A 56 -3.73 -8.70 -10.15
C LEU A 56 -2.87 -8.66 -11.41
N LEU A 57 -1.99 -9.66 -11.56
CA LEU A 57 -1.14 -9.81 -12.73
C LEU A 57 -1.32 -11.20 -13.33
N GLU A 58 -1.17 -11.28 -14.65
CA GLU A 58 -1.13 -12.54 -15.38
C GLU A 58 0.16 -12.62 -16.20
N ARG A 59 0.73 -13.82 -16.32
CA ARG A 59 1.85 -14.10 -17.20
C ARG A 59 1.29 -14.30 -18.60
N ASN A 60 1.63 -13.42 -19.54
CA ASN A 60 1.33 -13.63 -20.95
C ASN A 60 2.19 -14.81 -21.44
N PRO A 61 1.59 -15.93 -21.88
CA PRO A 61 2.35 -17.10 -22.31
C PRO A 61 3.16 -16.86 -23.59
N GLY A 62 2.94 -15.74 -24.29
CA GLY A 62 3.72 -15.37 -25.48
C GLY A 62 3.57 -16.41 -26.57
N TYR A 63 2.53 -16.32 -27.40
CA TYR A 63 2.46 -17.17 -28.59
C TYR A 63 3.52 -16.72 -29.62
N GLY A 64 4.46 -17.60 -29.95
CA GLY A 64 5.44 -17.44 -31.03
C GLY A 64 6.90 -17.25 -30.57
N HIS A 65 7.86 -17.69 -31.41
CA HIS A 65 9.29 -17.53 -31.15
C HIS A 65 9.86 -16.25 -31.81
N PRO A 66 10.69 -15.45 -31.10
CA PRO A 66 10.94 -15.42 -29.67
C PRO A 66 10.13 -14.29 -28.99
N LEU A 67 8.91 -14.55 -28.51
CA LEU A 67 8.26 -13.62 -27.59
C LEU A 67 8.76 -13.85 -26.16
N ARG A 68 9.19 -12.78 -25.50
CA ARG A 68 9.61 -12.83 -24.10
C ARG A 68 8.37 -12.82 -23.20
N PRO A 69 8.36 -13.56 -22.07
CA PRO A 69 7.27 -13.49 -21.12
C PRO A 69 7.04 -12.04 -20.66
N GLU A 70 5.78 -11.61 -20.69
CA GLU A 70 5.36 -10.29 -20.19
C GLU A 70 4.30 -10.47 -19.11
N PHE A 71 4.38 -9.68 -18.06
CA PHE A 71 3.35 -9.53 -17.05
C PHE A 71 2.34 -8.50 -17.51
N ARG A 72 1.06 -8.82 -17.42
CA ARG A 72 -0.04 -7.92 -17.79
C ARG A 72 -0.96 -7.69 -16.60
N LEU A 73 -1.45 -6.46 -16.46
CA LEU A 73 -2.51 -6.14 -15.51
C LEU A 73 -3.80 -6.85 -15.92
N THR A 74 -4.40 -7.58 -14.99
CA THR A 74 -5.78 -8.07 -15.14
C THR A 74 -6.75 -6.89 -15.04
N LYS A 75 -8.06 -7.14 -15.18
CA LYS A 75 -9.08 -6.08 -14.95
C LYS A 75 -9.01 -5.54 -13.52
N LEU A 76 -8.90 -6.43 -12.53
CA LEU A 76 -8.74 -6.05 -11.12
C LEU A 76 -7.38 -5.36 -10.90
N GLY A 77 -6.32 -5.92 -11.50
CA GLY A 77 -4.97 -5.33 -11.47
C GLY A 77 -4.95 -3.88 -11.92
N ARG A 78 -5.64 -3.53 -13.02
CA ARG A 78 -5.72 -2.15 -13.51
C ARG A 78 -6.32 -1.19 -12.47
N THR A 79 -7.36 -1.62 -11.75
CA THR A 79 -7.98 -0.80 -10.69
C THR A 79 -7.00 -0.57 -9.55
N VAL A 80 -6.36 -1.63 -9.03
CA VAL A 80 -5.40 -1.50 -7.92
C VAL A 80 -4.16 -0.71 -8.35
N ALA A 81 -3.71 -0.89 -9.59
CA ALA A 81 -2.59 -0.15 -10.15
C ALA A 81 -2.84 1.35 -10.28
N ALA A 82 -4.07 1.75 -10.66
CA ALA A 82 -4.45 3.16 -10.65
C ALA A 82 -4.41 3.77 -9.23
N ILE A 83 -4.83 3.01 -8.21
CA ILE A 83 -4.73 3.46 -6.81
C ILE A 83 -3.27 3.58 -6.39
N ALA A 84 -2.43 2.60 -6.75
CA ALA A 84 -1.00 2.63 -6.46
C ALA A 84 -0.30 3.83 -7.08
N ASP A 85 -0.68 4.19 -8.32
CA ASP A 85 -0.16 5.36 -9.02
C ASP A 85 -0.59 6.67 -8.36
N LYS A 86 -1.88 6.83 -8.01
CA LYS A 86 -2.36 8.00 -7.26
C LYS A 86 -1.64 8.17 -5.91
N ILE A 87 -1.34 7.08 -5.21
CA ILE A 87 -0.57 7.12 -3.94
C ILE A 87 0.87 7.56 -4.23
N HIS A 88 1.46 7.08 -5.32
CA HIS A 88 2.81 7.46 -5.73
C HIS A 88 2.88 8.96 -6.03
N ASP A 89 1.92 9.50 -6.79
CA ASP A 89 1.85 10.90 -7.22
C ASP A 89 1.77 11.91 -6.07
N VAL A 90 1.14 11.54 -4.95
CA VAL A 90 1.02 12.42 -3.77
C VAL A 90 2.19 12.26 -2.79
N SER A 91 3.20 11.46 -3.12
CA SER A 91 4.34 11.13 -2.26
C SER A 91 5.68 11.46 -2.93
N ASN A 92 6.70 11.76 -2.12
CA ASN A 92 8.04 12.03 -2.64
C ASN A 92 8.97 10.81 -2.47
N GLU A 93 10.13 10.82 -3.13
CA GLU A 93 11.09 9.69 -3.05
C GLU A 93 11.50 9.34 -1.62
N GLU A 94 11.63 10.36 -0.77
CA GLU A 94 11.97 10.23 0.65
C GLU A 94 10.92 9.45 1.46
N ASP A 95 9.68 9.38 0.97
CA ASP A 95 8.54 8.73 1.59
C ASP A 95 8.42 7.25 1.23
N TRP A 96 9.00 6.84 0.10
CA TRP A 96 8.88 5.48 -0.41
C TRP A 96 9.33 4.40 0.58
N PRO A 97 10.41 4.56 1.37
CA PRO A 97 10.76 3.58 2.40
C PRO A 97 9.66 3.33 3.43
N LEU A 98 8.85 4.34 3.75
CA LEU A 98 7.71 4.22 4.68
C LEU A 98 6.51 3.58 3.98
N LEU A 99 6.20 3.95 2.73
CA LEU A 99 5.14 3.34 1.92
C LEU A 99 5.33 1.85 1.69
N ARG A 100 6.58 1.39 1.55
CA ARG A 100 6.91 -0.02 1.33
C ARG A 100 6.76 -0.90 2.57
N ARG A 101 6.44 -0.34 3.75
CA ARG A 101 6.16 -1.14 4.94
C ARG A 101 4.73 -1.66 4.91
N SER A 102 4.57 -2.93 5.28
CA SER A 102 3.31 -3.67 5.11
C SER A 102 2.08 -3.02 5.71
N TRP A 103 2.24 -2.32 6.84
CA TRP A 103 1.14 -1.75 7.61
C TRP A 103 0.96 -0.24 7.45
N THR A 104 1.85 0.48 6.74
CA THR A 104 1.73 1.94 6.59
C THR A 104 0.42 2.31 5.90
N LEU A 105 0.21 1.77 4.70
CA LEU A 105 -0.98 2.07 3.91
C LEU A 105 -2.27 1.56 4.57
N PRO A 106 -2.36 0.30 5.06
CA PRO A 106 -3.56 -0.16 5.77
C PRO A 106 -3.90 0.68 7.00
N VAL A 107 -2.91 1.08 7.81
CA VAL A 107 -3.16 1.93 8.99
C VAL A 107 -3.63 3.32 8.57
N LEU A 108 -3.06 3.93 7.53
CA LEU A 108 -3.53 5.21 7.00
C LEU A 108 -4.97 5.12 6.48
N THR A 109 -5.34 4.04 5.79
CA THR A 109 -6.73 3.83 5.32
C THR A 109 -7.71 3.78 6.48
N SER A 110 -7.36 3.12 7.59
CA SER A 110 -8.17 3.09 8.82
C SER A 110 -8.26 4.46 9.53
N LEU A 111 -7.46 5.45 9.13
CA LEU A 111 -7.44 6.81 9.67
C LEU A 111 -8.18 7.84 8.80
N HIS A 112 -9.09 7.40 7.92
CA HIS A 112 -9.99 8.29 7.16
C HIS A 112 -10.82 9.22 8.07
N LYS A 113 -10.97 8.85 9.33
CA LYS A 113 -11.45 9.68 10.42
C LYS A 113 -10.52 9.56 11.63
N PRO A 114 -10.43 10.59 12.48
CA PRO A 114 -9.74 10.48 13.76
C PRO A 114 -10.25 9.26 14.55
N SER A 115 -9.32 8.40 14.98
CA SER A 115 -9.68 7.10 15.56
C SER A 115 -8.79 6.74 16.75
N HIS A 116 -9.33 5.93 17.65
CA HIS A 116 -8.56 5.34 18.75
C HIS A 116 -7.79 4.09 18.32
N PHE A 117 -6.75 3.73 19.07
CA PHE A 117 -5.92 2.55 18.80
C PHE A 117 -6.74 1.26 18.57
N MET A 118 -7.71 0.98 19.44
CA MET A 118 -8.54 -0.23 19.36
C MET A 118 -9.55 -0.21 18.20
N GLU A 119 -9.92 0.97 17.72
CA GLU A 119 -10.75 1.11 16.52
C GLU A 119 -9.92 0.82 15.27
N ILE A 120 -8.71 1.38 15.18
CA ILE A 120 -7.79 1.10 14.07
C ILE A 120 -7.49 -0.41 13.99
N LYS A 121 -7.19 -1.04 15.13
CA LYS A 121 -6.93 -2.48 15.22
C LYS A 121 -8.11 -3.32 14.74
N ARG A 122 -9.35 -2.94 15.07
CA ARG A 122 -10.56 -3.68 14.66
C ARG A 122 -10.75 -3.74 13.14
N HIS A 123 -10.36 -2.70 12.41
CA HIS A 123 -10.46 -2.66 10.95
C HIS A 123 -9.32 -3.41 10.25
N LEU A 124 -8.35 -3.93 11.00
CA LEU A 124 -7.14 -4.58 10.48
C LEU A 124 -7.02 -5.99 11.09
N PRO A 125 -7.90 -6.94 10.72
CA PRO A 125 -7.84 -8.30 11.25
C PRO A 125 -6.47 -8.88 10.87
N THR A 126 -5.68 -9.30 11.87
CA THR A 126 -4.27 -9.76 11.86
C THR A 126 -3.19 -8.78 12.29
N ILE A 127 -3.46 -7.46 12.40
CA ILE A 127 -2.43 -6.55 12.93
C ILE A 127 -2.18 -6.82 14.43
N THR A 128 -0.91 -6.95 14.80
CA THR A 128 -0.52 -7.05 16.21
C THR A 128 -0.41 -5.68 16.86
N ASP A 129 -0.58 -5.59 18.18
CA ASP A 129 -0.41 -4.32 18.91
C ASP A 129 0.97 -3.70 18.69
N ARG A 130 2.00 -4.55 18.62
CA ARG A 130 3.36 -4.14 18.31
C ARG A 130 3.47 -3.55 16.90
N ALA A 131 2.90 -4.21 15.90
CA ALA A 131 2.93 -3.74 14.51
C ALA A 131 2.17 -2.41 14.34
N LEU A 132 0.99 -2.28 14.96
CA LEU A 132 0.21 -1.05 14.94
C LEU A 132 0.97 0.09 15.63
N SER A 133 1.49 -0.15 16.84
CA SER A 133 2.25 0.86 17.59
C SER A 133 3.48 1.33 16.81
N GLN A 134 4.23 0.41 16.20
CA GLN A 134 5.42 0.75 15.42
C GLN A 134 5.07 1.52 14.14
N SER A 135 3.95 1.19 13.50
CA SER A 135 3.48 1.89 12.29
C SER A 135 3.06 3.32 12.62
N LEU A 136 2.24 3.51 13.65
CA LEU A 136 1.83 4.84 14.12
C LEU A 136 3.05 5.69 14.50
N LYS A 137 3.98 5.15 15.29
CA LYS A 137 5.20 5.86 15.69
C LYS A 137 6.08 6.26 14.50
N SER A 138 6.21 5.38 13.50
CA SER A 138 7.02 5.66 12.31
C SER A 138 6.40 6.75 11.44
N MET A 139 5.06 6.79 11.35
CA MET A 139 4.32 7.82 10.63
C MET A 139 4.29 9.14 11.39
N GLU A 140 4.19 9.11 12.71
CA GLU A 140 4.31 10.30 13.57
C GLU A 140 5.67 10.97 13.40
N ALA A 141 6.77 10.18 13.38
CA ALA A 141 8.12 10.68 13.13
C ALA A 141 8.30 11.34 11.75
N ARG A 142 7.39 11.09 10.79
CA ARG A 142 7.35 11.70 9.45
C ARG A 142 6.27 12.78 9.31
N ASN A 143 5.57 13.15 10.39
CA ASN A 143 4.41 14.05 10.35
C ASN A 143 3.31 13.57 9.37
N TRP A 144 3.08 12.26 9.29
CA TRP A 144 1.99 11.64 8.52
C TRP A 144 0.79 11.30 9.40
N VAL A 145 1.04 11.11 10.70
CA VAL A 145 0.01 10.87 11.71
C VAL A 145 0.27 11.80 12.88
N CYS A 146 -0.77 12.47 13.35
CA CYS A 146 -0.74 13.25 14.59
C CYS A 146 -1.41 12.44 15.70
N ARG A 147 -0.75 12.35 16.86
CA ARG A 147 -1.33 11.78 18.08
C ARG A 147 -1.72 12.91 19.04
N SER A 148 -2.98 12.94 19.42
CA SER A 148 -3.49 13.79 20.50
C SER A 148 -4.05 12.95 21.64
N VAL A 149 -4.21 13.56 22.81
CA VAL A 149 -4.85 12.93 23.98
C VAL A 149 -6.16 13.64 24.24
N ASP A 150 -7.26 12.90 24.19
CA ASP A 150 -8.55 13.36 24.70
C ASP A 150 -8.53 13.26 26.23
N GLY A 151 -8.26 14.40 26.88
CA GLY A 151 -8.27 14.52 28.33
C GLY A 151 -9.66 14.61 28.95
N ALA A 152 -10.71 14.82 28.15
CA ALA A 152 -12.09 14.85 28.63
C ALA A 152 -12.66 13.43 28.77
N ALA A 153 -12.17 12.47 27.98
CA ALA A 153 -12.50 11.06 28.12
C ALA A 153 -12.08 10.49 29.50
N ARG A 154 -12.89 9.58 30.04
CA ARG A 154 -12.59 8.83 31.27
C ARG A 154 -12.56 7.32 30.98
N PRO A 155 -11.38 6.66 30.98
CA PRO A 155 -10.03 7.23 31.13
C PRO A 155 -9.59 8.05 29.89
N PRO A 156 -8.55 8.91 29.99
CA PRO A 156 -8.00 9.64 28.84
C PRO A 156 -7.58 8.68 27.74
N ARG A 157 -7.87 9.03 26.48
CA ARG A 157 -7.60 8.16 25.32
C ARG A 157 -6.77 8.88 24.28
N SER A 158 -5.87 8.14 23.63
CA SER A 158 -5.13 8.65 22.48
C SER A 158 -6.03 8.63 21.24
N ILE A 159 -6.03 9.72 20.49
CA ILE A 159 -6.67 9.85 19.19
C ILE A 159 -5.55 10.02 18.15
N TYR A 160 -5.67 9.30 17.05
CA TYR A 160 -4.74 9.38 15.92
C TYR A 160 -5.48 9.94 14.71
N SER A 161 -4.84 10.86 13.99
CA SER A 161 -5.39 11.46 12.76
C SER A 161 -4.33 11.46 11.67
N ALA A 162 -4.71 11.13 10.44
CA ALA A 162 -3.85 11.33 9.28
C ALA A 162 -3.67 12.84 9.03
N VAL A 163 -2.43 13.27 8.81
CA VAL A 163 -2.03 14.65 8.54
C VAL A 163 -0.96 14.64 7.46
N ASN A 164 -0.59 15.79 6.87
CA ASN A 164 0.59 15.75 6.00
C ASN A 164 0.31 15.05 4.66
N THR A 165 1.38 14.49 4.11
CA THR A 165 1.33 13.43 3.08
C THR A 165 0.46 12.25 3.50
N GLY A 166 0.45 11.88 4.78
CA GLY A 166 -0.42 10.82 5.31
C GLY A 166 -1.91 11.13 5.10
N GLY A 167 -2.32 12.40 5.25
CA GLY A 167 -3.68 12.86 4.97
C GLY A 167 -4.05 12.78 3.49
N MET A 168 -3.14 13.20 2.60
CA MET A 168 -3.35 13.12 1.14
C MET A 168 -3.50 11.66 0.68
N ILE A 169 -2.61 10.77 1.14
CA ILE A 169 -2.68 9.33 0.84
C ILE A 169 -3.98 8.74 1.40
N CYS A 170 -4.33 9.08 2.63
CA CYS A 170 -5.56 8.60 3.26
C CYS A 170 -6.80 8.96 2.42
N GLN A 171 -6.87 10.19 1.90
CA GLN A 171 -7.96 10.63 1.01
C GLN A 171 -8.01 9.83 -0.29
N VAL A 172 -6.86 9.58 -0.93
CA VAL A 172 -6.77 8.76 -2.16
C VAL A 172 -7.34 7.37 -1.92
N VAL A 173 -7.03 6.75 -0.79
CA VAL A 173 -7.41 5.36 -0.53
C VAL A 173 -8.82 5.23 0.05
N ALA A 174 -9.27 6.20 0.84
CA ALA A 174 -10.58 6.16 1.49
C ALA A 174 -11.76 6.15 0.50
N THR A 175 -11.58 6.70 -0.71
CA THR A 175 -12.60 6.65 -1.77
C THR A 175 -12.63 5.31 -2.52
N GLU A 176 -11.60 4.48 -2.34
CA GLU A 176 -11.35 3.29 -3.17
C GLU A 176 -11.46 1.97 -2.37
N VAL A 177 -11.37 2.05 -1.04
CA VAL A 177 -11.41 0.90 -0.13
C VAL A 177 -12.67 0.88 0.72
N ASN A 178 -13.37 -0.26 0.71
CA ASN A 178 -14.56 -0.51 1.52
C ASN A 178 -14.16 -1.07 2.89
N PHE A 179 -14.73 -0.50 3.96
CA PHE A 179 -14.49 -0.88 5.36
C PHE A 179 -15.48 -1.94 5.89
N SER A 180 -16.18 -2.63 4.99
CA SER A 180 -17.21 -3.64 5.27
C SER A 180 -16.66 -4.88 5.97
#